data_AF-A0A600VCU8-F1
#
_entry.id   AF-A0A600VCU8-F1
#
_cell.length_a   1.000
_cell.length_b   1.000
_cell.length_c   1.000
_cell.angle_alpha   90.00
_cell.angle_beta   90.00
_cell.angle_gamma   90.00
#
_symmetry.space_group_name_H-M   'P 1'
#
loop_
_entity.id
_entity.type
_entity.pdbx_description
1 polymer ?
#
loop_
_entity_poly.entity_id
_entity_poly.type
_entity_poly.pdbx_seq_one_letter_code
_entity_poly.pdbx_strand_id
1 'polypeptide(L)' 'MFGRTGSQWLVVEVFGEKGRQHRSADSNPEMVEKMAARYRHAAELHWSATLAEIERVKRLYQTKIKKSKK' A
#
# COMPACT_ATOMS: atom_id res chain seq x y z
N MET A 1 2.81 -18.33 -23.15
CA MET A 1 2.89 -18.55 -24.61
C MET A 1 1.52 -18.99 -25.10
N PHE A 2 1.04 -18.39 -26.17
CA PHE A 2 -0.34 -18.47 -26.65
C PHE A 2 -0.66 -19.83 -27.27
N GLY A 3 -1.84 -20.38 -26.96
CA GLY A 3 -2.44 -21.50 -27.67
C GLY A 3 -3.90 -21.20 -27.99
N ARG A 4 -4.16 -20.19 -28.84
CA ARG A 4 -5.51 -19.96 -29.37
C ARG A 4 -5.45 -20.04 -30.89
N THR A 5 -6.20 -20.98 -31.44
CA THR A 5 -6.21 -21.32 -32.87
C THR A 5 -7.57 -20.99 -33.46
N GLY A 6 -7.60 -20.59 -34.75
CA GLY A 6 -8.82 -20.27 -35.49
C GLY A 6 -9.16 -18.77 -35.51
N SER A 7 -10.40 -18.44 -35.88
CA SER A 7 -10.88 -17.06 -36.15
C SER A 7 -10.71 -16.05 -35.01
N GLN A 8 -10.45 -16.54 -33.79
CA GLN A 8 -10.09 -15.69 -32.65
C GLN A 8 -8.74 -14.96 -32.83
N TRP A 9 -7.80 -15.53 -33.60
CA TRP A 9 -6.54 -14.85 -33.91
C TRP A 9 -6.78 -13.62 -34.79
N LEU A 10 -7.70 -13.72 -35.75
CA LEU A 10 -8.02 -12.65 -36.69
C LEU A 10 -8.70 -11.47 -36.00
N VAL A 11 -9.55 -11.72 -35.00
CA VAL A 11 -10.20 -10.65 -34.21
C VAL A 11 -9.18 -9.88 -33.37
N VAL A 12 -8.17 -10.56 -32.80
CA VAL A 12 -7.08 -9.90 -32.06
C VAL A 12 -6.14 -9.15 -33.01
N GLU A 13 -5.95 -9.62 -34.24
CA GLU A 13 -5.13 -8.91 -35.23
C GLU A 13 -5.83 -7.66 -35.79
N VAL A 14 -7.15 -7.73 -36.02
CA VAL A 14 -7.93 -6.63 -36.60
C VAL A 14 -8.38 -5.61 -35.54
N PHE A 15 -8.70 -6.06 -34.32
CA PHE A 15 -9.26 -5.20 -33.26
C PHE A 15 -8.47 -5.21 -31.95
N GLY A 16 -7.46 -6.08 -31.81
CA GLY A 16 -6.64 -6.16 -30.61
C GLY A 16 -5.36 -5.35 -30.74
N GLU A 17 -5.10 -4.47 -29.79
CA GLU A 17 -3.73 -4.00 -29.58
C GLU A 17 -2.87 -5.18 -29.10
N LYS A 18 -1.76 -5.44 -29.80
CA LYS A 18 -0.81 -6.50 -29.45
C LYS A 18 -0.01 -6.07 -28.21
N GLY A 19 -0.61 -6.21 -27.03
CA GLY A 19 -0.04 -5.85 -25.74
C GLY A 19 -1.13 -5.48 -24.76
N ARG A 20 -0.93 -5.71 -23.45
CA ARG A 20 -1.84 -5.17 -22.43
C ARG A 20 -1.60 -3.67 -22.32
N GLN A 21 -2.15 -2.87 -23.22
CA GLN A 21 -2.14 -1.42 -23.15
C GLN A 21 -3.51 -0.88 -22.74
N HIS A 22 -3.90 -1.22 -21.51
CA HIS A 22 -4.80 -0.34 -20.76
C HIS A 22 -4.37 -0.34 -19.30
N ARG A 23 -3.22 0.30 -19.07
CA ARG A 23 -2.92 0.85 -17.75
C ARG A 23 -3.88 2.03 -17.60
N SER A 24 -4.86 1.93 -16.70
CA SER A 24 -5.77 3.03 -16.39
C SER A 24 -4.97 4.31 -16.12
N ALA A 25 -5.55 5.50 -16.26
CA ALA A 25 -4.85 6.75 -15.95
C ALA A 25 -4.22 6.77 -14.53
N ASP A 26 -4.72 5.91 -13.63
CA ASP A 26 -4.21 5.65 -12.29
C ASP A 26 -2.89 4.87 -12.22
N SER A 27 -2.42 4.34 -13.35
CA SER A 27 -1.18 3.57 -13.48
C SER A 27 0.02 4.43 -13.91
N ASN A 28 -0.11 5.76 -13.92
CA ASN A 28 1.01 6.66 -14.11
C ASN A 28 2.00 6.47 -12.93
N PRO A 29 3.23 6.00 -13.17
CA PRO A 29 4.20 5.72 -12.12
C PRO A 29 4.49 6.91 -11.21
N GLU A 30 4.49 8.13 -11.75
CA GLU A 30 4.74 9.35 -10.98
C GLU A 30 3.60 9.63 -9.99
N MET A 31 2.35 9.45 -10.43
CA MET A 31 1.18 9.63 -9.57
C MET A 31 1.11 8.55 -8.48
N VAL A 32 1.44 7.31 -8.84
CA VAL A 32 1.56 6.20 -7.88
C VAL A 32 2.63 6.51 -6.84
N GLU A 33 3.81 6.96 -7.26
CA GLU A 33 4.91 7.27 -6.35
C GLU A 33 4.57 8.43 -5.41
N LYS A 34 3.94 9.49 -5.93
CA LYS A 34 3.47 10.63 -5.13
C LYS A 34 2.47 10.20 -4.05
N MET A 35 1.52 9.31 -4.39
CA MET A 35 0.57 8.76 -3.43
C MET A 35 1.26 7.84 -2.42
N ALA A 36 2.15 6.96 -2.88
CA ALA A 36 2.92 6.07 -2.01
C ALA A 36 3.77 6.87 -0.99
N ALA A 37 4.41 7.96 -1.41
CA ALA A 37 5.18 8.84 -0.53
C ALA A 37 4.32 9.46 0.59
N ARG A 38 3.10 9.91 0.25
CA ARG A 38 2.14 10.43 1.23
C ARG A 38 1.74 9.37 2.25
N TYR A 39 1.42 8.17 1.79
CA TYR A 39 1.04 7.07 2.68
C TYR A 39 2.20 6.62 3.57
N ARG A 40 3.44 6.56 3.05
CA ARG A 40 4.63 6.23 3.85
C ARG A 40 4.83 7.24 4.98
N HIS A 41 4.80 8.54 4.66
CA HIS A 41 4.94 9.60 5.66
C HIS A 41 3.82 9.54 6.72
N ALA A 42 2.56 9.36 6.30
CA ALA A 42 1.45 9.23 7.22
C ALA A 42 1.58 7.99 8.13
N ALA A 43 2.03 6.86 7.57
CA ALA A 43 2.26 5.64 8.32
C ALA A 43 3.40 5.81 9.34
N GLU A 44 4.51 6.44 8.97
CA GLU A 44 5.62 6.74 9.88
C GLU A 44 5.18 7.60 11.06
N LEU A 45 4.43 8.68 10.79
CA LEU A 45 3.87 9.53 11.84
C LEU A 45 2.93 8.74 12.77
N HIS A 46 2.04 7.93 12.20
CA HIS A 46 1.10 7.13 12.97
C HIS A 46 1.82 6.11 13.86
N TRP A 47 2.83 5.40 13.33
CA TRP A 47 3.59 4.43 14.08
C TRP A 47 4.41 5.08 15.19
N SER A 48 5.05 6.21 14.91
CA SER A 48 5.79 6.99 15.91
C SER A 48 4.88 7.41 17.08
N ALA A 49 3.71 7.98 16.78
CA ALA A 49 2.73 8.37 17.78
C ALA A 49 2.20 7.18 18.59
N THR A 50 1.91 6.07 17.92
CA THR A 50 1.40 4.85 18.56
C THR A 50 2.43 4.26 19.52
N LEU A 51 3.70 4.18 19.12
CA LEU A 51 4.77 3.66 19.97
C LEU A 51 5.03 4.56 21.18
N ALA A 52 5.00 5.88 20.99
CA ALA A 52 5.14 6.85 22.08
C ALA A 52 3.99 6.70 23.11
N GLU A 53 2.76 6.49 22.63
CA GLU A 53 1.60 6.29 23.50
C GLU A 53 1.70 4.97 24.29
N ILE A 54 2.13 3.88 23.64
CA ILE A 54 2.40 2.60 24.31
C ILE A 54 3.43 2.79 25.42
N GLU A 55 4.52 3.51 25.15
CA GLU A 55 5.55 3.78 26.15
C GLU A 55 5.01 4.60 27.32
N ARG A 56 4.22 5.65 27.03
CA ARG A 56 3.59 6.49 28.05
C ARG A 56 2.68 5.66 28.96
N VAL A 57 1.81 4.83 28.39
CA VAL A 57 0.89 3.96 29.14
C VAL A 57 1.66 2.96 30.00
N LYS A 58 2.71 2.33 29.45
CA LYS A 58 3.58 1.40 30.20
C LYS A 58 4.20 2.09 31.42
N ARG A 59 4.76 3.28 31.26
CA ARG A 59 5.35 4.06 32.37
C ARG A 59 4.31 4.39 33.44
N LEU A 60 3.11 4.84 33.04
CA LEU A 60 2.03 5.14 33.97
C LEU A 60 1.59 3.91 34.76
N TYR A 61 1.44 2.77 34.09
CA TYR A 61 1.10 1.51 34.73
C TYR A 61 2.16 1.09 35.75
N GLN A 62 3.44 1.11 35.37
CA GLN A 62 4.54 0.78 36.27
C GLN A 62 4.57 1.70 37.51
N THR A 63 4.35 3.01 37.33
CA THR A 63 4.27 3.95 38.46
C THR A 63 3.11 3.62 39.39
N LYS A 64 1.93 3.28 38.86
CA LYS A 64 0.78 2.85 39.67
C LYS A 64 1.09 1.58 40.47
N ILE A 65 1.70 0.58 39.83
CA ILE A 65 2.11 -0.67 40.51
C ILE A 65 3.12 -0.38 41.62
N LYS A 66 4.14 0.45 41.36
CA LYS A 66 5.13 0.84 42.38
C LYS A 66 4.50 1.54 43.58
N LYS A 67 3.55 2.45 43.34
CA LYS A 67 2.80 3.13 44.42
C LYS A 67 1.96 2.16 45.24
N SER A 68 1.34 1.17 44.60
CA SER A 68 0.50 0.18 45.29
C SER A 68 1.30 -0.83 46.12
N LYS A 69 2.60 -1.00 45.86
CA LYS A 69 3.49 -1.90 46.61
C LYS A 69 4.19 -1.21 47.79
N LYS A 70 3.93 0.07 48.00
CA LYS A 70 4.54 0.91 49.04
C LYS A 70 3.50 1.23 50.09
#